data_AF-A0A1C5C6N6-F1
#
_entry.id   AF-A0A1C5C6N6-F1
#
_cell.length_a   1.000
_cell.length_b   1.000
_cell.length_c   1.000
_cell.angle_alpha   90.00
_cell.angle_beta   90.00
_cell.angle_gamma   90.00
#
_symmetry.space_group_name_H-M   'P 1'
#
loop_
_entity.id
_entity.type
_entity.pdbx_description
1 polymer ?
#
loop_
_entity_poly.entity_id
_entity_poly.type
_entity_poly.pdbx_seq_one_letter_code
_entity_poly.pdbx_strand_id
1 'polypeptide(L)'
;MSVRESLVDRWSEAVWWDYALAFLLVSGHVVAVRFWGRGDWLSWIESEQRVSLYGTAAGVVSAIGGLSSIAISLYLSSNGERIRAVRRHYQSELRRNWKALLVATALVCMGCLVAQGLDDKSDSHSARFVFEASMALALVRFVRMLWLLDRMMALNDRDQSDPPARPAPRFDPDWRQRNRTG
;
A
#
# COMPACT_ATOMS: atom_id res chain seq x y z
N MET A 1 14.49 12.37 17.54
CA MET A 1 13.90 11.75 16.34
C MET A 1 14.54 10.39 16.16
N SER A 2 13.74 9.33 16.32
CA SER A 2 14.22 7.95 16.24
C SER A 2 14.58 7.61 14.78
N VAL A 3 15.62 6.80 14.56
CA VAL A 3 15.99 6.29 13.22
C VAL A 3 14.79 5.67 12.50
N ARG A 4 13.86 5.10 13.27
CA ARG A 4 12.58 4.53 12.82
C ARG A 4 11.61 5.58 12.25
N GLU A 5 11.61 6.81 12.76
CA GLU A 5 10.81 7.92 12.23
C GLU A 5 11.39 8.40 10.88
N SER A 6 12.72 8.48 10.77
CA SER A 6 13.37 8.93 9.51
C SER A 6 13.21 7.94 8.35
N LEU A 7 13.19 6.64 8.63
CA LEU A 7 12.96 5.60 7.61
C LEU A 7 11.51 5.58 7.16
N VAL A 8 10.57 5.84 8.08
CA VAL A 8 9.14 5.91 7.79
C VAL A 8 8.79 7.12 6.93
N ASP A 9 9.37 8.29 7.22
CA ASP A 9 9.19 9.48 6.39
C ASP A 9 9.80 9.30 4.99
N ARG A 10 11.03 8.76 4.91
CA ARG A 10 11.68 8.50 3.61
C ARG A 10 10.94 7.46 2.77
N TRP A 11 10.38 6.43 3.39
CA TRP A 11 9.65 5.38 2.66
C TRP A 11 8.24 5.83 2.25
N SER A 12 7.65 6.75 3.02
CA SER A 12 6.42 7.47 2.70
C SER A 12 6.56 8.39 1.48
N GLU A 13 7.62 9.19 1.43
CA GLU A 13 7.89 10.16 0.34
C GLU A 13 8.31 9.49 -0.97
N ALA A 14 9.01 8.36 -0.87
CA ALA A 14 9.69 7.78 -2.01
C ALA A 14 8.90 6.61 -2.62
N VAL A 15 7.70 6.90 -3.13
CA VAL A 15 6.80 5.96 -3.85
C VAL A 15 7.50 5.20 -4.98
N TRP A 16 8.57 5.79 -5.54
CA TRP A 16 9.39 5.16 -6.58
C TRP A 16 10.16 3.93 -6.08
N TRP A 17 10.46 3.83 -4.78
CA TRP A 17 11.12 2.66 -4.21
C TRP A 17 10.28 1.41 -4.34
N ASP A 18 8.95 1.49 -4.37
CA ASP A 18 8.12 0.31 -4.58
C ASP A 18 8.29 -0.22 -6.00
N TYR A 19 8.45 0.67 -6.98
CA TYR A 19 8.73 0.29 -8.35
C TYR A 19 10.16 -0.25 -8.47
N ALA A 20 11.14 0.36 -7.80
CA ALA A 20 12.53 -0.11 -7.80
C ALA A 20 12.68 -1.46 -7.09
N LEU A 21 11.99 -1.67 -5.96
CA LEU A 21 12.00 -2.91 -5.19
C LEU A 21 11.25 -4.02 -5.92
N ALA A 22 10.09 -3.71 -6.52
CA ALA A 22 9.39 -4.65 -7.38
C ALA A 22 10.25 -5.01 -8.60
N PHE A 23 10.86 -4.02 -9.24
CA PHE A 23 11.78 -4.25 -10.36
C PHE A 23 12.98 -5.10 -9.93
N LEU A 24 13.58 -4.85 -8.77
CA LEU A 24 14.69 -5.65 -8.23
C LEU A 24 14.28 -7.08 -7.89
N LEU A 25 13.12 -7.27 -7.27
CA LEU A 25 12.60 -8.61 -6.95
C LEU A 25 12.30 -9.39 -8.22
N VAL A 26 11.64 -8.77 -9.19
CA VAL A 26 11.35 -9.37 -10.50
C VAL A 26 12.64 -9.67 -11.26
N SER A 27 13.54 -8.69 -11.35
CA SER A 27 14.82 -8.87 -12.06
C SER A 27 15.68 -9.93 -11.39
N GLY A 28 15.73 -9.95 -10.06
CA GLY A 28 16.46 -10.96 -9.28
C GLY A 28 15.87 -12.36 -9.48
N HIS A 29 14.55 -12.49 -9.49
CA HIS A 29 13.88 -13.77 -9.74
C HIS A 29 14.08 -14.23 -11.19
N VAL A 30 13.89 -13.36 -12.18
CA VAL A 30 14.12 -13.65 -13.60
C VAL A 30 15.58 -14.07 -13.84
N VAL A 31 16.54 -13.36 -13.24
CA VAL A 31 17.96 -13.70 -13.34
C VAL A 31 18.24 -15.04 -12.65
N ALA A 32 17.68 -15.30 -11.47
CA ALA A 32 17.84 -16.57 -10.77
C ALA A 32 17.25 -17.76 -11.56
N VAL A 33 16.06 -17.61 -12.12
CA VAL A 33 15.42 -18.63 -12.98
C VAL A 33 16.23 -18.85 -14.25
N ARG A 34 16.74 -17.78 -14.87
CA ARG A 34 17.58 -17.87 -16.07
C ARG A 34 18.96 -18.47 -15.83
N PHE A 35 19.55 -18.26 -14.63
CA PHE A 35 20.84 -18.83 -14.26
C PHE A 35 20.75 -20.28 -13.80
N TRP A 36 19.71 -20.65 -13.03
CA TRP A 36 19.60 -21.99 -12.46
C TRP A 36 18.77 -22.95 -13.30
N GLY A 37 18.05 -22.48 -14.33
CA GLY A 37 17.24 -23.32 -15.21
C GLY A 37 16.13 -24.10 -14.49
N ARG A 38 15.86 -23.74 -13.23
CA ARG A 38 14.89 -24.33 -12.31
C ARG A 38 14.21 -23.18 -11.57
N GLY A 39 12.88 -23.22 -11.50
CA GLY A 39 12.08 -22.20 -10.83
C GLY A 39 10.84 -21.73 -11.59
N ASP A 40 10.68 -22.13 -12.86
CA ASP A 40 9.40 -21.96 -13.58
C ASP A 40 8.36 -22.90 -12.97
N TRP A 41 7.71 -22.45 -11.90
CA TRP A 41 6.67 -23.21 -11.23
C TRP A 41 5.45 -23.37 -12.15
N LEU A 42 5.25 -22.49 -13.14
CA LEU A 42 4.16 -22.63 -14.10
C LEU A 42 4.46 -23.64 -15.22
N SER A 43 5.70 -24.11 -15.37
CA SER A 43 6.06 -25.05 -16.44
C SER A 43 5.37 -26.40 -16.34
N TRP A 44 4.97 -26.77 -15.14
CA TRP A 44 4.35 -28.06 -14.87
C TRP A 44 2.81 -28.05 -14.97
N ILE A 45 2.19 -26.88 -15.20
CA ILE A 45 0.74 -26.71 -15.30
C ILE A 45 0.35 -26.64 -16.79
N GLU A 46 -0.71 -27.36 -17.15
CA GLU A 46 -1.25 -27.36 -18.51
C GLU A 46 -1.79 -25.98 -18.93
N SER A 47 -1.77 -25.69 -20.23
CA SER A 47 -2.08 -24.36 -20.77
C SER A 47 -3.45 -23.84 -20.37
N GLU A 48 -4.48 -24.68 -20.40
CA GLU A 48 -5.84 -24.29 -19.98
C GLU A 48 -5.90 -23.89 -18.51
N GLN A 49 -5.23 -24.63 -17.63
CA GLN A 49 -5.16 -24.30 -16.20
C GLN A 49 -4.39 -23.00 -15.96
N ARG A 50 -3.33 -22.71 -16.72
CA ARG A 50 -2.59 -21.44 -16.60
C ARG A 50 -3.45 -20.25 -17.00
N VAL A 51 -4.18 -20.35 -18.11
CA VAL A 51 -5.12 -19.29 -18.56
C VAL A 51 -6.18 -19.01 -17.50
N SER A 52 -6.76 -20.05 -16.90
CA SER A 52 -7.70 -19.92 -15.79
C SER A 52 -7.06 -19.27 -14.54
N LEU A 53 -5.83 -19.65 -14.22
CA LEU A 53 -5.06 -19.09 -13.10
C LEU A 53 -4.82 -17.58 -13.29
N TYR A 54 -4.43 -17.14 -14.49
CA TYR A 54 -4.19 -15.72 -14.79
C TYR A 54 -5.46 -14.88 -14.60
N GLY A 55 -6.60 -15.37 -15.10
CA GLY A 55 -7.89 -14.71 -14.90
C GLY A 55 -8.31 -14.65 -13.43
N THR A 56 -8.12 -15.76 -12.70
CA THR A 56 -8.42 -15.82 -11.25
C THR A 56 -7.56 -14.84 -10.45
N ALA A 57 -6.27 -14.79 -10.75
CA ALA A 57 -5.33 -13.88 -10.10
C ALA A 57 -5.68 -12.40 -10.37
N ALA A 58 -6.05 -12.05 -11.61
CA ALA A 58 -6.56 -10.72 -11.93
C ALA A 58 -7.81 -10.38 -11.11
N GLY A 59 -8.71 -11.34 -10.92
CA GLY A 59 -9.90 -11.21 -10.06
C GLY A 59 -9.54 -10.92 -8.61
N VAL A 60 -8.62 -11.68 -8.02
CA VAL A 60 -8.15 -11.50 -6.64
C VAL A 60 -7.50 -10.12 -6.46
N VAL A 61 -6.62 -9.72 -7.37
CA VAL A 61 -5.94 -8.42 -7.34
C VAL A 61 -6.96 -7.27 -7.45
N SER A 62 -7.97 -7.41 -8.31
CA SER A 62 -9.05 -6.44 -8.45
C SER A 62 -9.86 -6.32 -7.16
N ALA A 63 -10.22 -7.44 -6.52
CA ALA A 63 -10.93 -7.45 -5.24
C ALA A 63 -10.12 -6.76 -4.12
N ILE A 64 -8.82 -7.04 -4.05
CA ILE A 64 -7.89 -6.35 -3.14
C ILE A 64 -7.85 -4.85 -3.41
N GLY A 65 -7.77 -4.44 -4.68
CA GLY A 65 -7.83 -3.03 -5.07
C GLY A 65 -9.14 -2.35 -4.66
N GLY A 66 -10.26 -3.06 -4.75
CA GLY A 66 -11.56 -2.61 -4.25
C GLY A 66 -11.56 -2.36 -2.74
N LEU A 67 -10.99 -3.28 -1.96
CA LEU A 67 -10.80 -3.11 -0.51
C LEU A 67 -9.92 -1.89 -0.19
N SER A 68 -8.88 -1.62 -1.00
CA SER A 68 -8.07 -0.40 -0.84
C SER A 68 -8.93 0.86 -0.98
N SER A 69 -9.89 0.89 -1.90
CA SER A 69 -10.79 2.03 -2.10
C SER A 69 -11.69 2.28 -0.89
N ILE A 70 -12.15 1.21 -0.23
CA ILE A 70 -12.92 1.30 1.01
C ILE A 70 -12.06 1.91 2.13
N ALA A 71 -10.82 1.43 2.28
CA ALA A 71 -9.86 1.98 3.24
C ALA A 71 -9.60 3.48 3.02
N ILE A 72 -9.45 3.92 1.75
CA ILE A 72 -9.32 5.34 1.39
C ILE A 72 -10.56 6.12 1.83
N SER A 73 -11.74 5.57 1.60
CA SER A 73 -13.02 6.21 1.93
C SER A 73 -13.20 6.38 3.43
N LEU A 74 -12.83 5.36 4.22
CA LEU A 74 -12.79 5.44 5.69
C LEU A 74 -11.80 6.49 6.18
N TYR A 75 -10.61 6.55 5.57
CA TYR A 75 -9.66 7.62 5.87
C TYR A 75 -10.25 9.00 5.56
N LEU A 76 -10.92 9.17 4.42
CA LEU A 76 -11.51 10.44 4.02
C LEU A 76 -12.64 10.88 4.96
N SER A 77 -13.43 9.95 5.50
CA SER A 77 -14.56 10.24 6.41
C SER A 77 -14.15 10.48 7.87
N SER A 78 -12.96 10.05 8.27
CA SER A 78 -12.45 10.28 9.63
C SER A 78 -12.11 11.76 9.92
N ASN A 79 -12.61 12.29 11.04
CA ASN A 79 -12.54 13.72 11.42
C ASN A 79 -11.74 14.01 12.71
N GLY A 80 -10.91 13.07 13.14
CA GLY A 80 -10.05 13.22 14.31
C GLY A 80 -9.12 14.43 14.22
N GLU A 81 -8.72 15.01 15.35
CA GLU A 81 -7.89 16.23 15.40
C GLU A 81 -6.46 15.95 14.90
N ARG A 82 -5.89 14.78 15.23
CA ARG A 82 -4.60 14.34 14.69
C ARG A 82 -4.70 13.96 13.21
N ILE A 83 -5.77 13.29 12.80
CA ILE A 83 -6.00 12.98 11.38
C ILE A 83 -6.15 14.27 10.55
N ARG A 84 -6.80 15.31 11.09
CA ARG A 84 -6.87 16.63 10.46
C ARG A 84 -5.50 17.33 10.40
N ALA A 85 -4.64 17.16 11.40
CA ALA A 85 -3.26 17.65 11.36
C ALA A 85 -2.43 16.93 10.27
N VAL A 86 -2.50 15.59 10.22
CA VAL A 86 -1.84 14.77 9.19
C VAL A 86 -2.33 15.14 7.80
N ARG A 87 -3.65 15.30 7.61
CA ARG A 87 -4.23 15.71 6.33
C ARG A 87 -3.74 17.08 5.90
N ARG A 88 -3.52 18.03 6.82
CA ARG A 88 -3.01 19.38 6.48
C ARG A 88 -1.55 19.38 6.05
N HIS A 89 -0.71 18.50 6.61
CA HIS A 89 0.72 18.47 6.29
C HIS A 89 1.09 17.48 5.16
N TYR A 90 0.38 16.36 5.04
CA TYR A 90 0.76 15.26 4.12
C TYR A 90 -0.27 14.96 3.03
N GLN A 91 -1.21 15.87 2.75
CA GLN A 91 -2.31 15.62 1.79
C GLN A 91 -1.82 15.20 0.40
N SER A 92 -0.78 15.86 -0.10
CA SER A 92 -0.21 15.64 -1.44
C SER A 92 0.43 14.26 -1.54
N GLU A 93 1.28 13.91 -0.56
CA GLU A 93 2.00 12.64 -0.52
C GLU A 93 1.05 11.46 -0.33
N LEU A 94 0.04 11.62 0.52
CA LEU A 94 -0.95 10.58 0.73
C LEU A 94 -1.77 10.34 -0.54
N ARG A 95 -2.25 11.41 -1.20
CA ARG A 95 -2.98 11.31 -2.47
C ARG A 95 -2.11 10.67 -3.56
N ARG A 96 -0.82 10.99 -3.62
CA ARG A 96 0.12 10.40 -4.56
C ARG A 96 0.31 8.90 -4.32
N ASN A 97 0.48 8.50 -3.06
CA ASN A 97 0.56 7.09 -2.66
C ASN A 97 -0.71 6.31 -3.04
N TRP A 98 -1.89 6.87 -2.74
CA TRP A 98 -3.17 6.24 -3.09
C TRP A 98 -3.37 6.10 -4.60
N LYS A 99 -3.07 7.16 -5.37
CA LYS A 99 -3.10 7.09 -6.84
C LYS A 99 -2.12 6.06 -7.37
N ALA A 100 -0.91 6.01 -6.82
CA ALA A 100 0.10 5.03 -7.23
C ALA A 100 -0.29 3.59 -6.92
N LEU A 101 -1.01 3.35 -5.81
CA LEU A 101 -1.58 2.04 -5.49
C LEU A 101 -2.62 1.62 -6.53
N LEU A 102 -3.59 2.49 -6.84
CA LEU A 102 -4.63 2.20 -7.83
C LEU A 102 -4.07 1.95 -9.23
N VAL A 103 -3.12 2.79 -9.67
CA VAL A 103 -2.45 2.62 -10.97
C VAL A 103 -1.67 1.31 -11.00
N ALA A 104 -1.00 0.93 -9.92
CA ALA A 104 -0.28 -0.34 -9.87
C ALA A 104 -1.22 -1.55 -9.91
N THR A 105 -2.35 -1.53 -9.20
CA THR A 105 -3.37 -2.58 -9.29
C THR A 105 -3.87 -2.73 -10.73
N ALA A 106 -4.14 -1.61 -11.42
CA ALA A 106 -4.52 -1.63 -12.82
C ALA A 106 -3.43 -2.23 -13.72
N LEU A 107 -2.15 -1.87 -13.49
CA LEU A 107 -1.02 -2.43 -14.23
C LEU A 107 -0.86 -3.93 -14.01
N VAL A 108 -1.07 -4.43 -12.78
CA VAL A 108 -1.03 -5.87 -12.48
C VAL A 108 -2.17 -6.59 -13.20
N CYS A 109 -3.40 -6.07 -13.15
CA CYS A 109 -4.53 -6.66 -13.87
C CYS A 109 -4.27 -6.71 -15.39
N MET A 110 -3.74 -5.62 -15.95
CA MET A 110 -3.32 -5.57 -17.36
C MET A 110 -2.22 -6.60 -17.65
N GLY A 111 -1.24 -6.76 -16.76
CA GLY A 111 -0.18 -7.77 -16.90
C GLY A 111 -0.73 -9.20 -16.91
N CYS A 112 -1.69 -9.52 -16.04
CA CYS A 112 -2.38 -10.82 -16.05
C CYS A 112 -3.15 -11.05 -17.36
N LEU A 113 -3.84 -10.02 -17.89
CA LEU A 113 -4.55 -10.12 -19.17
C LEU A 113 -3.59 -10.29 -20.36
N VAL A 114 -2.44 -9.61 -20.33
CA VAL A 114 -1.39 -9.77 -21.34
C VAL A 114 -0.80 -11.18 -21.28
N ALA A 115 -0.52 -11.69 -20.08
CA ALA A 115 -0.06 -13.08 -19.90
C ALA A 115 -1.09 -14.07 -20.47
N GLN A 116 -2.38 -13.86 -20.19
CA GLN A 116 -3.46 -14.67 -20.73
C GLN A 116 -3.51 -14.65 -22.27
N GLY A 117 -3.40 -13.48 -22.90
CA GLY A 117 -3.40 -13.36 -24.36
C GLY A 117 -2.14 -13.89 -25.04
N LEU A 118 -1.00 -13.89 -24.35
CA LEU A 118 0.26 -14.46 -24.86
C LEU A 118 0.27 -15.98 -24.81
N ASP A 119 -0.26 -16.57 -23.73
CA ASP A 119 -0.33 -18.04 -23.58
C ASP A 119 -1.31 -18.65 -24.59
N ASP A 120 -2.38 -17.92 -24.97
CA ASP A 120 -3.34 -18.31 -26.01
C ASP A 120 -2.73 -18.37 -27.43
N LYS A 121 -1.68 -17.56 -27.70
CA LYS A 121 -1.02 -17.47 -29.03
C LYS A 121 0.26 -18.31 -29.18
N SER A 122 0.51 -19.25 -28.27
CA SER A 122 1.67 -20.17 -28.22
C SER A 122 2.99 -19.63 -27.66
N ASP A 123 3.10 -18.36 -27.25
CA ASP A 123 4.31 -17.85 -26.54
C ASP A 123 4.18 -18.03 -25.02
N SER A 124 4.07 -19.31 -24.62
CA SER A 124 3.83 -19.71 -23.23
C SER A 124 4.96 -19.31 -22.28
N HIS A 125 6.19 -19.28 -22.79
CA HIS A 125 7.34 -18.95 -21.97
C HIS A 125 7.30 -17.48 -21.55
N SER A 126 7.07 -16.56 -22.49
CA SER A 126 6.96 -15.13 -22.19
C SER A 126 5.75 -14.82 -21.29
N ALA A 127 4.63 -15.51 -21.49
CA ALA A 127 3.42 -15.34 -20.68
C ALA A 127 3.67 -15.58 -19.17
N ARG A 128 4.43 -16.64 -18.84
CA ARG A 128 4.75 -17.00 -17.44
C ARG A 128 5.55 -15.91 -16.73
N PHE A 129 6.58 -15.38 -17.39
CA PHE A 129 7.39 -14.30 -16.81
C PHE A 129 6.61 -13.01 -16.61
N VAL A 130 5.72 -12.66 -17.55
CA VAL A 130 4.84 -11.49 -17.40
C VAL A 130 3.89 -11.68 -16.22
N PHE A 131 3.34 -12.87 -16.04
CA PHE A 131 2.48 -13.19 -14.91
C PHE A 131 3.23 -13.14 -13.57
N GLU A 132 4.40 -13.78 -13.47
CA GLU A 132 5.23 -13.76 -12.27
C GLU A 132 5.64 -12.34 -11.89
N ALA A 133 6.05 -11.52 -12.87
CA ALA A 133 6.37 -10.12 -12.66
C ALA A 133 5.18 -9.33 -12.10
N SER A 134 3.99 -9.59 -12.65
CA SER A 134 2.74 -8.97 -12.22
C SER A 134 2.38 -9.37 -10.78
N MET A 135 2.53 -10.64 -10.41
CA MET A 135 2.27 -11.12 -9.06
C MET A 135 3.29 -10.61 -8.03
N ALA A 136 4.56 -10.53 -8.38
CA ALA A 136 5.57 -9.96 -7.49
C ALA A 136 5.26 -8.47 -7.19
N LEU A 137 4.90 -7.69 -8.23
CA LEU A 137 4.46 -6.32 -8.05
C LEU A 137 3.20 -6.23 -7.18
N ALA A 138 2.23 -7.12 -7.39
CA ALA A 138 1.00 -7.19 -6.59
C ALA A 138 1.31 -7.42 -5.10
N LEU A 139 2.21 -8.37 -4.81
CA LEU A 139 2.58 -8.74 -3.44
C LEU A 139 3.25 -7.57 -2.70
N VAL A 140 4.26 -6.94 -3.33
CA VAL A 140 4.96 -5.79 -2.75
C VAL A 140 3.96 -4.66 -2.43
N ARG A 141 3.03 -4.39 -3.34
CA ARG A 141 2.01 -3.35 -3.14
C ARG A 141 0.98 -3.72 -2.08
N PHE A 142 0.60 -4.98 -1.99
CA PHE A 142 -0.30 -5.46 -0.95
C PHE A 142 0.31 -5.26 0.44
N VAL A 143 1.59 -5.60 0.62
CA VAL A 143 2.30 -5.38 1.88
C VAL A 143 2.35 -3.89 2.23
N ARG A 144 2.66 -3.01 1.26
CA ARG A 144 2.63 -1.55 1.50
C ARG A 144 1.24 -1.06 1.88
N MET A 145 0.19 -1.57 1.24
CA MET A 145 -1.19 -1.22 1.56
C MET A 145 -1.55 -1.60 2.99
N LEU A 146 -1.26 -2.84 3.40
CA LEU A 146 -1.51 -3.30 4.77
C LEU A 146 -0.77 -2.44 5.79
N TRP A 147 0.47 -2.09 5.50
CA TRP A 147 1.27 -1.25 6.36
C TRP A 147 0.69 0.18 6.48
N LEU A 148 0.25 0.79 5.38
CA LEU A 148 -0.41 2.09 5.40
C LEU A 148 -1.72 2.05 6.20
N LEU A 149 -2.51 0.98 6.03
CA LEU A 149 -3.77 0.79 6.73
C LEU A 149 -3.55 0.65 8.24
N ASP A 150 -2.62 -0.21 8.66
CA ASP A 150 -2.24 -0.41 10.06
C ASP A 150 -1.82 0.90 10.73
N ARG A 151 -1.01 1.71 10.04
CA ARG A 151 -0.60 3.03 10.53
C ARG A 151 -1.76 4.01 10.68
N MET A 152 -2.74 3.97 9.77
CA MET A 152 -3.94 4.82 9.88
C MET A 152 -4.85 4.37 11.03
N MET A 153 -5.05 3.07 11.21
CA MET A 153 -5.82 2.54 12.34
C MET A 153 -5.16 2.91 13.67
N ALA A 154 -3.84 2.72 13.79
CA ALA A 154 -3.09 3.10 14.99
C ALA A 154 -3.11 4.61 15.29
N LEU A 155 -3.35 5.47 14.29
CA LEU A 155 -3.57 6.90 14.50
C LEU A 155 -5.00 7.18 14.97
N ASN A 156 -5.99 6.52 14.37
CA ASN A 156 -7.39 6.65 14.74
C ASN A 156 -7.66 6.16 16.17
N ASP A 157 -7.09 5.01 16.56
CA ASP A 157 -7.23 4.45 17.91
C ASP A 157 -6.68 5.40 18.97
N ARG A 158 -5.53 6.03 18.68
CA ARG A 158 -4.94 7.04 19.56
C ARG A 158 -5.82 8.28 19.70
N ASP A 159 -6.46 8.72 18.62
CA ASP A 159 -7.39 9.86 18.64
C ASP A 159 -8.68 9.55 19.40
N GLN A 160 -9.09 8.28 19.48
CA GLN A 160 -10.25 7.85 20.28
C GLN A 160 -9.90 7.58 21.75
N SER A 161 -8.68 7.13 22.04
CA SER A 161 -8.25 6.79 23.40
C SER A 161 -7.81 7.98 24.23
N ASP A 162 -7.30 9.06 23.60
CA ASP A 162 -6.87 10.25 24.32
C ASP A 162 -8.10 11.07 24.76
N PRO A 163 -8.24 11.43 26.05
CA PRO A 163 -9.34 12.27 26.50
C PRO A 163 -9.28 13.61 25.75
N PRO A 164 -10.44 14.17 25.35
CA PRO A 164 -10.48 15.43 24.60
C PRO A 164 -9.66 16.49 25.33
N ALA A 165 -8.87 17.26 24.58
CA ALA A 165 -8.02 18.30 25.13
C ALA A 165 -8.87 19.19 26.04
N ARG A 166 -8.56 19.17 27.35
CA ARG A 166 -9.26 20.01 28.31
C ARG A 166 -9.10 21.46 27.84
N PRO A 167 -10.18 22.24 27.73
CA PRO A 167 -10.07 23.62 27.33
C PRO A 167 -9.06 24.32 28.25
N ALA A 168 -8.21 25.16 27.65
CA ALA A 168 -7.24 25.95 28.41
C ALA A 168 -7.96 26.60 29.59
N PRO A 169 -7.41 26.53 30.83
CA PRO A 169 -8.01 27.20 31.97
C PRO A 169 -8.29 28.65 31.60
N ARG A 170 -9.55 29.09 31.73
CA ARG A 170 -9.87 30.50 31.54
C ARG A 170 -9.03 31.29 32.54
N PHE A 171 -8.32 32.29 32.05
CA PHE A 171 -7.55 33.19 32.91
C PHE A 171 -8.50 33.77 33.96
N ASP A 172 -8.22 33.46 35.22
CA ASP A 172 -9.02 33.92 36.34
C ASP A 172 -8.44 35.25 36.84
N PRO A 173 -9.10 36.39 36.57
CA PRO A 173 -8.58 37.70 36.95
C PRO A 173 -8.49 37.87 38.49
N ASP A 174 -9.25 37.07 39.25
CA ASP A 174 -9.37 37.19 40.70
C ASP A 174 -8.45 36.21 41.46
N TRP A 175 -7.63 35.44 40.74
CA TRP A 175 -6.61 34.55 41.34
C TRP A 175 -5.69 35.30 42.32
N ARG A 176 -5.26 36.52 41.95
CA ARG A 176 -4.39 37.33 42.83
C ARG A 176 -5.07 37.83 44.09
N GLN A 177 -6.39 38.03 44.06
CA GLN A 177 -7.13 38.56 45.20
C GLN A 177 -7.35 37.47 46.26
N ARG A 178 -7.67 36.24 45.83
CA ARG A 178 -7.87 35.11 46.74
C ARG A 178 -6.61 34.66 47.47
N ASN A 179 -5.44 34.78 46.84
CA ASN A 179 -4.15 34.42 47.45
C ASN A 179 -3.56 35.49 48.40
N ARG A 180 -4.26 36.62 48.61
CA ARG A 180 -3.82 37.68 49.55
C ARG A 180 -4.53 37.63 50.90
N THR A 181 -5.60 36.85 51.03
CA THR A 181 -6.46 36.81 52.21
C THR A 181 -6.33 35.52 53.03
N GLY A 182 -5.33 34.69 52.77
CA GLY A 182 -4.95 33.53 53.57
C GLY A 182 -3.54 33.71 54.12
#